data_AF-A0A953JBX1-F1
#
_entry.id   AF-A0A953JBX1-F1
#
_cell.length_a   1.000
_cell.length_b   1.000
_cell.length_c   1.000
_cell.angle_alpha   90.00
_cell.angle_beta   90.00
_cell.angle_gamma   90.00
#
_symmetry.space_group_name_H-M   'P 1'
#
loop_
_entity.id
_entity.type
_entity.pdbx_description
1 polymer ?
#
loop_
_entity_poly.entity_id
_entity_poly.type
_entity_poly.pdbx_seq_one_letter_code
_entity_poly.pdbx_strand_id
1 'polypeptide(L)'
;MRKIDDSKLLEMIEDGKSQKDCAAFFNVSEPAITKRLKKLRACVLPESVKRLTGKEQRFVLALTQGRTQTAAAMEAFDVTSRDSAKTIGCRLAKEPEIKAAITDLLSMKGASPEWVAERFKHWGDSMDPQASLRAVENVAKLHDLFPASKNMNLNIDTVTLVKVDLSEYENPEPITINQNENFDGPQEEE
;
A
#
# COMPACT_ATOMS: atom_id res chain seq x y z
N MET A 1 -25.29 39.56 -10.07
CA MET A 1 -24.03 39.13 -9.41
C MET A 1 -22.86 39.62 -10.25
N ARG A 2 -21.96 40.44 -9.70
CA ARG A 2 -20.71 40.80 -10.40
C ARG A 2 -19.85 39.54 -10.51
N LYS A 3 -19.32 39.24 -11.70
CA LYS A 3 -18.42 38.11 -11.91
C LYS A 3 -17.02 38.53 -11.49
N ILE A 4 -16.38 37.75 -10.63
CA ILE A 4 -14.96 37.92 -10.28
C ILE A 4 -14.16 37.19 -11.35
N ASP A 5 -13.19 37.87 -11.95
CA ASP A 5 -12.25 37.27 -12.89
C ASP A 5 -11.15 36.55 -12.11
N ASP A 6 -11.08 35.22 -12.25
CA ASP A 6 -10.18 34.38 -11.48
C ASP A 6 -8.72 34.60 -11.86
N SER A 7 -8.43 34.84 -13.15
CA SER A 7 -7.08 35.05 -13.66
C SER A 7 -6.49 36.33 -13.10
N LYS A 8 -7.28 37.41 -13.15
CA LYS A 8 -6.90 38.72 -12.61
C LYS A 8 -6.78 38.73 -11.09
N LEU A 9 -7.63 37.95 -10.41
CA LEU A 9 -7.56 37.81 -8.95
C LEU A 9 -6.27 37.11 -8.51
N LEU A 10 -5.83 36.08 -9.23
CA LEU A 10 -4.57 35.39 -8.95
C LEU A 10 -3.36 36.30 -9.20
N GLU A 11 -3.34 37.02 -10.33
CA GLU A 11 -2.29 38.00 -10.67
C GLU A 11 -2.13 39.06 -9.56
N MET A 12 -3.22 39.65 -9.06
CA MET A 12 -3.16 40.63 -7.97
C MET A 12 -2.62 40.06 -6.64
N ILE A 13 -2.85 38.77 -6.38
CA ILE A 13 -2.35 38.11 -5.17
C ILE A 13 -0.87 37.75 -5.31
N GLU A 14 -0.42 37.38 -6.51
CA GLU A 14 1.00 37.18 -6.83
C GLU A 14 1.79 38.49 -6.76
N ASP A 15 1.17 39.61 -7.16
CA ASP A 15 1.69 40.97 -6.96
C ASP A 15 1.77 41.40 -5.48
N GLY A 16 1.28 40.57 -4.54
CA GLY A 16 1.31 40.85 -3.12
C GLY A 16 0.23 41.82 -2.63
N LYS A 17 -0.81 42.10 -3.42
CA LYS A 17 -1.90 42.99 -2.99
C LYS A 17 -2.74 42.34 -1.89
N SER A 18 -3.27 43.16 -0.98
CA SER A 18 -4.11 42.66 0.11
C SER A 18 -5.49 42.22 -0.42
N GLN A 19 -6.15 41.29 0.29
CA GLN A 19 -7.51 40.85 -0.07
C GLN A 19 -8.52 42.00 -0.09
N LYS A 20 -8.27 43.03 0.74
CA LYS A 20 -9.07 44.26 0.82
C LYS A 20 -8.95 45.11 -0.45
N ASP A 21 -7.74 45.21 -1.01
CA ASP A 21 -7.49 45.94 -2.26
C ASP A 21 -8.13 45.21 -3.44
N CYS A 22 -8.05 43.87 -3.47
CA CYS A 22 -8.75 43.05 -4.46
C CYS A 22 -10.27 43.24 -4.36
N ALA A 23 -10.82 43.28 -3.15
CA ALA A 23 -12.25 43.52 -2.93
C ALA A 23 -12.70 44.90 -3.44
N ALA A 24 -11.89 45.94 -3.20
CA ALA A 24 -12.13 47.29 -3.73
C ALA A 24 -12.06 47.32 -5.26
N PHE A 25 -11.06 46.66 -5.86
CA PHE A 25 -10.87 46.60 -7.32
C PHE A 25 -12.05 45.93 -8.05
N PHE A 26 -12.51 44.77 -7.57
CA PHE A 26 -13.66 44.08 -8.15
C PHE A 26 -15.02 44.62 -7.67
N ASN A 27 -15.00 45.60 -6.75
CA ASN A 27 -16.18 46.17 -6.10
C ASN A 27 -17.06 45.05 -5.50
N VAL A 28 -16.48 44.16 -4.72
CA VAL A 28 -17.16 43.06 -4.02
C VAL A 28 -16.79 43.09 -2.54
N SER A 29 -17.52 42.35 -1.71
CA SER A 29 -17.16 42.23 -0.29
C SER A 29 -15.90 41.37 -0.11
N GLU A 30 -15.08 41.70 0.88
CA GLU A 30 -13.88 40.94 1.23
C GLU A 30 -14.16 39.44 1.47
N PRO A 31 -15.24 39.02 2.15
CA PRO A 31 -15.59 37.61 2.29
C PRO A 31 -15.86 36.89 0.97
N ALA A 32 -16.33 37.61 -0.06
CA ALA A 32 -16.53 37.02 -1.39
C ALA A 32 -15.19 36.67 -2.05
N ILE A 33 -14.18 37.54 -1.92
CA ILE A 33 -12.81 37.27 -2.37
C ILE A 33 -12.21 36.11 -1.60
N THR A 34 -12.28 36.09 -0.26
CA THR A 34 -11.74 34.99 0.55
C THR A 34 -12.37 33.64 0.19
N LYS A 35 -13.70 33.60 0.03
CA LYS A 35 -14.41 32.38 -0.42
C LYS A 35 -13.98 31.96 -1.82
N ARG A 36 -13.78 32.91 -2.74
CA ARG A 36 -13.34 32.61 -4.11
C ARG A 36 -11.91 32.10 -4.15
N LEU A 37 -10.99 32.76 -3.44
CA LEU A 37 -9.60 32.37 -3.30
C LEU A 37 -9.46 30.98 -2.68
N LYS A 38 -10.25 30.66 -1.64
CA LYS A 38 -10.30 29.32 -1.04
C LYS A 38 -10.71 28.26 -2.07
N LYS A 39 -11.69 28.56 -2.94
CA LYS A 39 -12.09 27.66 -4.03
C LYS A 39 -11.01 27.51 -5.09
N LEU A 40 -10.37 28.61 -5.49
CA LEU A 40 -9.29 28.58 -6.48
C LEU A 40 -8.08 27.78 -5.99
N ARG A 41 -7.64 28.02 -4.75
CA ARG A 41 -6.54 27.26 -4.12
C ARG A 41 -6.91 25.79 -3.87
N ALA A 42 -8.16 25.50 -3.50
CA ALA A 42 -8.62 24.13 -3.36
C ALA A 42 -8.72 23.36 -4.70
N CYS A 43 -8.73 24.07 -5.83
CA CYS A 43 -8.81 23.49 -7.16
C CYS A 43 -7.47 23.35 -7.88
N VAL A 44 -6.33 23.77 -7.30
CA VAL A 44 -5.03 23.52 -7.93
C VAL A 44 -4.65 22.06 -7.69
N LEU A 45 -5.22 21.18 -8.50
CA LEU A 45 -4.77 19.80 -8.59
C LEU A 45 -3.34 19.78 -9.16
N PRO A 46 -2.47 18.89 -8.68
CA PRO A 46 -1.13 18.76 -9.24
C PRO A 46 -1.22 18.25 -10.69
N GLU A 47 -0.22 18.60 -11.50
CA GLU A 47 -0.18 18.24 -12.92
C GLU A 47 -0.28 16.72 -13.15
N SER A 48 0.27 15.92 -12.24
CA SER A 48 0.16 14.46 -12.24
C SER A 48 -1.30 13.99 -12.19
N VAL A 49 -2.15 14.62 -11.38
CA VAL A 49 -3.59 14.30 -11.30
C VAL A 49 -4.33 14.81 -12.52
N LYS A 50 -3.97 15.97 -13.07
CA LYS A 50 -4.62 16.53 -14.27
C LYS A 50 -4.46 15.65 -15.51
N ARG A 51 -3.34 14.92 -15.62
CA ARG A 51 -3.09 13.98 -16.73
C ARG A 51 -3.99 12.75 -16.70
N LEU A 52 -4.50 12.38 -15.52
CA LEU A 52 -5.36 11.21 -15.34
C LEU A 52 -6.75 11.42 -15.92
N THR A 53 -7.41 10.33 -16.30
CA THR A 53 -8.82 10.36 -16.70
C THR A 53 -9.72 10.76 -15.53
N GLY A 54 -10.91 11.30 -15.82
CA GLY A 54 -11.84 11.75 -14.77
C GLY A 54 -12.24 10.66 -13.76
N LYS A 55 -12.23 9.37 -14.16
CA LYS A 55 -12.50 8.24 -13.25
C LYS A 55 -11.29 7.96 -12.34
N GLU A 56 -10.08 7.94 -12.91
CA GLU A 56 -8.84 7.78 -12.16
C GLU A 56 -8.62 8.91 -11.15
N GLN A 57 -8.93 10.16 -11.52
CA GLN A 57 -8.89 11.29 -10.59
C GLN A 57 -9.78 11.06 -9.38
N ARG A 58 -11.03 10.59 -9.57
CA ARG A 58 -11.93 10.26 -8.46
C ARG A 58 -11.37 9.13 -7.59
N PHE A 59 -10.80 8.11 -8.23
CA PHE A 59 -10.17 6.99 -7.53
C PHE A 59 -9.02 7.46 -6.62
N VAL A 60 -8.10 8.27 -7.17
CA VAL A 60 -6.98 8.86 -6.44
C VAL A 60 -7.48 9.75 -5.29
N LEU A 61 -8.47 10.61 -5.55
CA LEU A 61 -9.04 11.49 -4.52
C LEU A 61 -9.65 10.68 -3.37
N ALA A 62 -10.42 9.63 -3.64
CA ALA A 62 -10.99 8.75 -2.63
C ALA A 62 -9.90 8.03 -1.81
N LEU A 63 -8.82 7.57 -2.44
CA LEU A 63 -7.67 6.99 -1.73
C LEU A 63 -7.02 7.99 -0.77
N THR A 64 -6.80 9.23 -1.21
CA THR A 64 -6.21 10.28 -0.35
C THR A 64 -7.14 10.76 0.78
N GLN A 65 -8.40 10.32 0.78
CA GLN A 65 -9.35 10.50 1.88
C GLN A 65 -9.37 9.31 2.85
N GLY A 66 -8.52 8.30 2.64
CA GLY A 66 -8.40 7.13 3.50
C GLY A 66 -9.35 5.98 3.13
N ARG A 67 -10.00 6.01 1.96
CA ARG A 67 -10.80 4.87 1.49
C ARG A 67 -9.89 3.70 1.09
N THR A 68 -10.39 2.48 1.23
CA THR A 68 -9.68 1.29 0.73
C THR A 68 -9.68 1.26 -0.80
N GLN A 69 -8.73 0.57 -1.43
CA GLN A 69 -8.65 0.44 -2.89
C GLN A 69 -9.96 -0.07 -3.51
N THR A 70 -10.61 -1.05 -2.87
CA THR A 70 -11.89 -1.57 -3.34
C THR A 70 -13.02 -0.54 -3.23
N ALA A 71 -13.11 0.19 -2.11
CA ALA A 71 -14.14 1.21 -1.92
C ALA A 71 -13.94 2.40 -2.86
N ALA A 72 -12.70 2.85 -3.04
CA ALA A 72 -12.35 3.89 -4.01
C ALA A 72 -12.70 3.47 -5.44
N ALA A 73 -12.45 2.21 -5.80
CA ALA A 73 -12.82 1.68 -7.12
C ALA A 73 -14.34 1.62 -7.31
N MET A 74 -15.10 1.24 -6.27
CA MET A 74 -16.58 1.24 -6.31
C MET A 74 -17.18 2.65 -6.46
N GLU A 75 -16.53 3.67 -5.91
CA GLU A 75 -16.99 5.06 -6.01
C GLU A 75 -16.62 5.68 -7.37
N ALA A 76 -15.43 5.38 -7.88
CA ALA A 76 -14.91 5.96 -9.11
C ALA A 76 -15.42 5.26 -10.38
N PHE A 77 -15.66 3.95 -10.31
CA PHE A 77 -16.08 3.12 -11.42
C PHE A 77 -17.43 2.49 -11.11
N ASP A 78 -18.31 2.49 -12.10
CA ASP A 78 -19.62 1.86 -12.02
C ASP A 78 -19.46 0.33 -12.11
N VAL A 79 -19.16 -0.29 -10.96
CA VAL A 79 -18.90 -1.72 -10.82
C VAL A 79 -20.04 -2.38 -10.05
N THR A 80 -20.57 -3.46 -10.59
CA THR A 80 -21.71 -4.18 -10.01
C THR A 80 -21.30 -5.12 -8.88
N SER A 81 -20.07 -5.62 -8.89
CA SER A 81 -19.57 -6.58 -7.91
C SER A 81 -18.30 -6.10 -7.20
N ARG A 82 -18.17 -6.51 -5.93
CA ARG A 82 -17.01 -6.21 -5.09
C ARG A 82 -15.72 -6.84 -5.62
N ASP A 83 -15.81 -8.02 -6.24
CA ASP A 83 -14.64 -8.74 -6.79
C ASP A 83 -14.06 -8.03 -8.01
N SER A 84 -14.92 -7.49 -8.88
CA SER A 84 -14.51 -6.63 -9.98
C SER A 84 -13.83 -5.37 -9.46
N ALA A 85 -14.42 -4.72 -8.44
CA ALA A 85 -13.85 -3.53 -7.81
C ALA A 85 -12.46 -3.81 -7.19
N LYS A 86 -12.28 -4.97 -6.55
CA LYS A 86 -11.00 -5.40 -5.98
C LYS A 86 -9.93 -5.57 -7.06
N THR A 87 -10.28 -6.24 -8.16
CA THR A 87 -9.38 -6.45 -9.30
C THR A 87 -8.96 -5.12 -9.94
N ILE A 88 -9.94 -4.23 -10.18
CA ILE A 88 -9.70 -2.89 -10.75
C ILE A 88 -8.83 -2.05 -9.81
N GLY A 89 -9.18 -1.99 -8.52
CA GLY A 89 -8.43 -1.21 -7.53
C GLY A 89 -6.97 -1.67 -7.38
N CYS A 90 -6.74 -2.98 -7.35
CA CYS A 90 -5.39 -3.55 -7.27
C CYS A 90 -4.56 -3.26 -8.53
N ARG A 91 -5.18 -3.31 -9.72
CA ARG A 91 -4.51 -2.98 -10.99
C ARG A 91 -4.12 -1.50 -11.03
N LEU A 92 -5.07 -0.59 -10.79
CA LEU A 92 -4.84 0.86 -10.82
C LEU A 92 -3.80 1.31 -9.79
N ALA A 93 -3.83 0.74 -8.57
CA ALA A 93 -2.86 1.07 -7.54
C ALA A 93 -1.41 0.68 -7.90
N LYS A 94 -1.20 -0.21 -8.88
CA LYS A 94 0.14 -0.58 -9.37
C LYS A 94 0.65 0.36 -10.45
N GLU A 95 -0.24 1.08 -11.14
CA GLU A 95 0.12 1.97 -12.24
C GLU A 95 0.98 3.14 -11.73
N PRO A 96 2.11 3.44 -12.39
CA PRO A 96 3.06 4.44 -11.91
C PRO A 96 2.49 5.86 -11.92
N GLU A 97 1.62 6.18 -12.88
CA GLU A 97 0.97 7.49 -12.99
C GLU A 97 0.02 7.76 -11.82
N ILE A 98 -0.75 6.75 -11.43
CA ILE A 98 -1.63 6.78 -10.26
C ILE A 98 -0.81 6.95 -8.98
N LYS A 99 0.30 6.21 -8.83
CA LYS A 99 1.19 6.34 -7.67
C LYS A 99 1.78 7.74 -7.57
N ALA A 100 2.27 8.31 -8.66
CA ALA A 100 2.81 9.67 -8.69
C ALA A 100 1.74 10.70 -8.27
N ALA A 101 0.52 10.56 -8.81
CA ALA A 101 -0.61 11.42 -8.45
C ALA A 101 -1.02 11.32 -6.97
N ILE A 102 -0.98 10.12 -6.38
CA ILE A 102 -1.21 9.93 -4.94
C ILE A 102 -0.12 10.63 -4.12
N THR A 103 1.16 10.42 -4.47
CA THR A 103 2.29 11.04 -3.77
C THR A 103 2.19 12.56 -3.80
N ASP A 104 1.92 13.15 -4.97
CA ASP A 104 1.81 14.61 -5.11
C ASP A 104 0.65 15.18 -4.28
N LEU A 105 -0.51 14.53 -4.27
CA LEU A 105 -1.65 14.95 -3.44
C LEU A 105 -1.38 14.81 -1.95
N LEU A 106 -0.64 13.77 -1.53
CA LEU A 106 -0.24 13.61 -0.13
C LEU A 106 0.78 14.69 0.26
N SER A 107 1.76 14.98 -0.59
CA SER A 107 2.71 16.08 -0.41
C SER A 107 2.01 17.43 -0.29
N MET A 108 1.01 17.71 -1.12
CA MET A 108 0.18 18.91 -1.01
C MET A 108 -0.58 19.02 0.33
N LYS A 109 -0.96 17.89 0.92
CA LYS A 109 -1.60 17.85 2.26
C LYS A 109 -0.58 17.87 3.41
N GLY A 110 0.72 17.94 3.10
CA GLY A 110 1.79 17.88 4.10
C GLY A 110 2.07 16.49 4.63
N ALA A 111 1.60 15.44 3.96
CA ALA A 111 1.85 14.03 4.26
C ALA A 111 2.88 13.45 3.29
N SER A 112 3.94 14.19 2.99
CA SER A 112 5.00 13.73 2.09
C SER A 112 5.85 12.63 2.75
N PRO A 113 6.58 11.81 1.97
CA PRO A 113 7.52 10.84 2.52
C PRO A 113 8.55 11.46 3.47
N GLU A 114 9.01 12.67 3.18
CA GLU A 114 9.93 13.43 4.02
C GLU A 114 9.30 13.80 5.36
N TRP A 115 8.05 14.30 5.34
CA TRP A 115 7.32 14.59 6.57
C TRP A 115 7.13 13.32 7.42
N VAL A 116 6.83 12.19 6.80
CA VAL A 116 6.71 10.90 7.49
C VAL A 116 8.05 10.51 8.15
N ALA A 117 9.17 10.66 7.44
CA ALA A 117 10.50 10.39 7.98
C ALA A 117 10.86 11.32 9.16
N GLU A 118 10.56 12.61 9.06
CA GLU A 118 10.71 13.57 10.15
C GLU A 118 9.86 13.20 11.36
N ARG A 119 8.62 12.76 11.14
CA ARG A 119 7.75 12.29 12.22
C ARG A 119 8.30 11.04 12.86
N PHE A 120 8.81 10.07 12.10
CA PHE A 120 9.46 8.89 12.67
C PHE A 120 10.66 9.24 13.52
N LYS A 121 11.51 10.19 13.09
CA LYS A 121 12.61 10.70 13.91
C LYS A 121 12.10 11.30 15.22
N HIS A 122 11.11 12.17 15.15
CA HIS A 122 10.51 12.79 16.33
C HIS A 122 9.92 11.77 17.32
N TRP A 123 9.23 10.74 16.82
CA TRP A 123 8.67 9.68 17.67
C TRP A 123 9.75 8.73 18.22
N GLY A 124 10.83 8.48 17.46
CA GLY A 124 11.99 7.73 17.94
C GLY A 124 12.65 8.40 19.14
N ASP A 125 12.72 9.74 19.13
CA ASP A 125 13.28 10.56 20.21
C ASP A 125 12.27 10.83 21.35
N SER A 126 11.04 10.32 21.26
CA SER A 126 10.01 10.56 22.28
C SER A 126 10.33 9.85 23.60
N MET A 127 9.94 10.45 24.73
CA MET A 127 10.15 9.85 26.06
C MET A 127 9.30 8.59 26.31
N ASP A 128 8.25 8.37 25.52
CA ASP A 128 7.42 7.17 25.64
C ASP A 128 8.12 5.97 24.97
N PRO A 129 8.57 4.97 25.75
CA PRO A 129 9.29 3.83 25.19
C PRO A 129 8.44 3.01 24.21
N GLN A 130 7.11 2.97 24.38
CA GLN A 130 6.23 2.20 23.50
C GLN A 130 6.09 2.87 22.13
N ALA A 131 5.93 4.20 22.09
CA ALA A 131 5.89 4.97 20.85
C ALA A 131 7.23 4.86 20.09
N SER A 132 8.36 5.01 20.80
CA SER A 132 9.70 4.89 20.21
C SER A 132 9.95 3.48 19.65
N LEU A 133 9.62 2.43 20.40
CA LEU A 133 9.77 1.04 19.93
C LEU A 133 8.96 0.77 18.67
N ARG A 134 7.70 1.23 18.60
CA ARG A 134 6.84 1.08 17.41
C ARG A 134 7.37 1.87 16.21
N ALA A 135 7.91 3.07 16.43
CA ALA A 135 8.53 3.85 15.38
C ALA A 135 9.75 3.10 14.79
N VAL A 136 10.65 2.62 15.64
CA VAL A 136 11.83 1.84 15.23
C VAL A 136 11.43 0.54 14.53
N GLU A 137 10.45 -0.20 15.06
CA GLU A 137 9.93 -1.43 14.44
C GLU A 137 9.40 -1.18 13.03
N ASN A 138 8.62 -0.11 12.83
CA ASN A 138 8.06 0.23 11.52
C ASN A 138 9.13 0.71 10.53
N VAL A 139 10.13 1.48 10.99
CA VAL A 139 11.27 1.88 10.16
C VAL A 139 12.10 0.66 9.73
N ALA A 140 12.37 -0.25 10.66
CA ALA A 140 13.10 -1.48 10.34
C ALA A 140 12.35 -2.38 9.34
N LYS A 141 11.01 -2.47 9.43
CA LYS A 141 10.17 -3.13 8.42
C LYS A 141 10.21 -2.43 7.07
N LEU A 142 10.22 -1.10 7.05
CA LEU A 142 10.29 -0.33 5.80
C LEU A 142 11.62 -0.55 5.06
N HIS A 143 12.71 -0.71 5.80
CA HIS A 143 14.04 -1.02 5.27
C HIS A 143 14.29 -2.52 5.04
N ASP A 144 13.27 -3.38 5.24
CA ASP A 144 13.39 -4.84 5.11
C ASP A 144 14.53 -5.45 5.95
N LEU A 145 14.85 -4.84 7.11
CA LEU A 145 15.87 -5.35 8.04
C LEU A 145 15.43 -6.67 8.70
N PHE A 146 14.11 -6.91 8.71
CA PHE A 146 13.50 -8.17 9.07
C PHE A 146 12.97 -8.80 7.79
N PRO A 147 13.84 -9.47 6.99
CA PRO A 147 13.37 -10.17 5.81
C PRO A 147 12.27 -11.10 6.28
N ALA A 148 11.09 -11.00 5.64
CA ALA A 148 9.95 -11.80 6.03
C ALA A 148 10.41 -13.25 6.14
N SER A 149 10.48 -13.77 7.37
CA SER A 149 10.69 -15.20 7.55
C SER A 149 9.60 -15.84 6.72
N LYS A 150 9.98 -16.61 5.68
CA LYS A 150 9.02 -17.29 4.82
C LYS A 150 8.25 -18.24 5.72
N ASN A 151 7.16 -17.76 6.30
CA ASN A 151 6.19 -18.55 7.03
C ASN A 151 5.50 -19.34 5.94
N MET A 152 6.09 -20.47 5.61
CA MET A 152 5.62 -21.39 4.60
C MET A 152 4.36 -22.02 5.19
N ASN A 153 3.20 -21.43 4.88
CA ASN A 153 1.92 -22.06 5.20
C ASN A 153 1.83 -23.35 4.38
N LEU A 154 2.29 -24.44 4.98
CA LEU A 154 2.07 -25.79 4.48
C LEU A 154 0.60 -26.12 4.70
N ASN A 155 -0.24 -25.80 3.72
CA ASN A 155 -1.55 -26.41 3.61
C ASN A 155 -1.34 -27.89 3.26
N ILE A 156 -1.16 -28.72 4.28
CA ILE A 156 -1.21 -30.18 4.12
C ILE A 156 -2.68 -30.52 3.90
N ASP A 157 -3.06 -30.75 2.65
CA ASP A 157 -4.33 -31.38 2.34
C ASP A 157 -4.29 -32.81 2.91
N THR A 158 -4.90 -33.00 4.08
CA THR A 158 -5.03 -34.31 4.75
C THR A 158 -5.96 -35.27 4.01
N VAL A 159 -6.36 -34.96 2.77
CA VAL A 159 -7.45 -35.62 2.04
C VAL A 159 -7.04 -36.99 1.49
N THR A 160 -5.76 -37.39 1.57
CA THR A 160 -5.39 -38.76 1.21
C THR A 160 -4.27 -39.29 2.10
N LEU A 161 -4.58 -39.44 3.38
CA LEU A 161 -3.91 -40.48 4.17
C LEU A 161 -4.32 -41.83 3.57
N VAL A 162 -3.62 -42.27 2.52
CA VAL A 162 -3.71 -43.64 2.04
C VAL A 162 -3.23 -44.49 3.20
N LYS A 163 -4.14 -45.27 3.78
CA LYS A 163 -3.78 -46.27 4.78
C LYS A 163 -2.82 -47.23 4.10
N VAL A 164 -1.54 -47.18 4.47
CA VAL A 164 -0.55 -48.15 3.99
C VAL A 164 -0.99 -49.50 4.54
N ASP A 165 -1.36 -50.40 3.64
CA ASP A 165 -1.69 -51.78 4.00
C ASP A 165 -0.38 -52.50 4.32
N LEU A 166 -0.18 -52.84 5.59
CA LEU A 166 1.00 -53.56 6.08
C LEU A 166 0.74 -55.07 6.18
N SER A 167 -0.41 -55.56 5.69
CA SER A 167 -0.73 -57.00 5.73
C SER A 167 0.29 -57.87 5.00
N GLU A 168 0.98 -57.33 3.99
CA GLU A 168 2.09 -58.02 3.31
C GLU A 168 3.29 -58.33 4.23
N TYR A 169 3.41 -57.65 5.37
CA TYR A 169 4.50 -57.82 6.33
C TYR A 169 4.08 -58.52 7.63
N GLU A 170 2.80 -58.86 7.81
CA GLU A 170 2.31 -59.58 9.00
C GLU A 170 2.67 -61.07 9.00
N ASN A 171 3.11 -61.63 7.87
CA ASN A 171 3.60 -63.01 7.77
C ASN A 171 4.91 -63.05 6.96
N PRO A 172 6.07 -62.72 7.57
CA PRO A 172 7.33 -63.10 6.96
C PRO A 172 7.38 -64.63 6.86
N GLU A 173 7.47 -65.16 5.64
CA GLU A 173 7.78 -66.58 5.47
C GLU A 173 9.05 -66.89 6.28
N PRO A 174 9.06 -67.98 7.05
CA PRO A 174 10.22 -68.32 7.86
C PRO A 174 11.44 -68.38 6.96
N ILE A 175 12.41 -67.51 7.21
CA ILE A 175 13.68 -67.50 6.51
C ILE A 175 14.30 -68.87 6.73
N THR A 176 14.26 -69.73 5.70
CA THR A 176 14.94 -71.00 5.69
C THR A 176 16.43 -70.73 5.55
N ILE A 177 17.10 -70.61 6.69
CA ILE A 177 18.56 -70.58 6.76
C ILE A 177 19.03 -71.96 6.31
N ASN A 178 19.48 -72.08 5.07
CA ASN A 178 20.16 -73.28 4.58
C ASN A 178 21.47 -73.44 5.38
N GLN A 179 21.47 -74.33 6.37
CA GLN A 179 22.64 -74.61 7.23
C GLN A 179 23.77 -75.37 6.51
N ASN A 180 23.77 -75.43 5.18
CA ASN A 180 24.71 -76.25 4.39
C ASN A 180 25.80 -75.43 3.68
N GLU A 181 25.97 -74.15 4.01
CA GLU A 181 27.17 -73.43 3.60
C GLU A 181 28.29 -73.75 4.60
N ASN A 182 29.02 -74.84 4.30
CA ASN A 182 30.31 -75.14 4.91
C ASN A 182 31.22 -73.93 4.71
N PHE A 183 31.46 -73.21 5.79
CA PHE A 183 32.38 -72.09 5.87
C PHE A 183 33.80 -72.66 5.86
N ASP A 184 34.40 -72.81 4.67
CA ASP A 184 35.83 -73.08 4.52
C ASP A 184 36.60 -71.84 4.97
N GLY A 185 37.05 -71.87 6.23
CA GLY A 185 37.92 -70.84 6.79
C GLY A 185 39.31 -70.91 6.14
N PRO A 186 39.94 -69.75 5.85
CA PRO A 186 41.28 -69.73 5.27
C PRO A 186 42.31 -70.30 6.26
N GLN A 187 43.11 -71.24 5.79
CA GLN A 187 44.28 -71.73 6.53
C GLN A 187 45.37 -70.66 6.53
N GLU A 188 45.79 -70.23 7.72
CA GLU A 188 46.97 -69.40 7.92
C GLU A 188 48.23 -70.29 7.79
N GLU A 189 49.09 -70.01 6.80
CA GLU A 189 50.43 -70.59 6.68
C GLU A 189 51.44 -69.67 7.37
N GLU A 190 52.26 -70.25 8.27
CA GLU A 190 53.44 -69.65 8.94
C GLU A 190 54.68 -69.61 8.03
#